data_AF-A0A5K1FRG3-F1
#
_entry.id   AF-A0A5K1FRG3-F1
#
_cell.length_a   1.000
_cell.length_b   1.000
_cell.length_c   1.000
_cell.angle_alpha   90.00
_cell.angle_beta   90.00
_cell.angle_gamma   90.00
#
_symmetry.space_group_name_H-M   'P 1'
#
loop_
_entity.id
_entity.type
_entity.pdbx_description
1 polymer ?
#
loop_
_entity_poly.entity_id
_entity_poly.type
_entity_poly.pdbx_seq_one_letter_code
_entity_poly.pdbx_strand_id
1 'polypeptide(L)' 'GLAGLAVDEVLEAPCQPSVLFPRSGGNIHSFTALTPSAILDVLSPPYNDELGRPSTYFYELPIRALP' A
#
# COMPACT_ATOMS: atom_id res chain seq x y z
N GLY A 1 8.89 -9.12 -8.92
CA GLY A 1 7.63 -9.79 -9.29
C GLY A 1 6.81 -8.85 -10.15
N LEU A 2 5.78 -9.35 -10.83
CA LEU A 2 4.79 -8.50 -11.52
C LEU A 2 3.66 -8.17 -10.55
N ALA A 3 3.14 -6.95 -10.62
CA ALA A 3 1.97 -6.50 -9.86
C ALA A 3 1.02 -5.77 -10.80
N GLY A 4 -0.28 -5.82 -10.49
CA GLY A 4 -1.29 -4.99 -11.14
C GLY A 4 -1.62 -3.78 -10.29
N LEU A 5 -1.91 -2.65 -10.92
CA LEU A 5 -2.37 -1.45 -10.23
C LEU A 5 -3.72 -1.71 -9.57
N ALA A 6 -3.82 -1.46 -8.27
CA ALA A 6 -5.05 -1.64 -7.50
C ALA A 6 -5.81 -0.33 -7.29
N VAL A 7 -5.10 0.75 -6.94
CA VAL A 7 -5.65 2.08 -6.65
C VAL A 7 -4.61 3.13 -7.04
N ASP A 8 -5.05 4.21 -7.68
CA ASP A 8 -4.27 5.42 -8.00
C ASP A 8 -5.18 6.65 -7.87
N GLU A 9 -5.30 7.17 -6.63
CA GLU A 9 -6.25 8.22 -6.29
C GLU A 9 -5.67 9.18 -5.23
N VAL A 10 -6.20 10.41 -5.19
CA VAL A 10 -5.95 11.36 -4.11
C VAL A 10 -6.99 11.18 -3.01
N LEU A 11 -6.53 10.95 -1.79
CA LEU A 11 -7.40 10.85 -0.61
C LEU A 11 -7.52 12.21 0.08
N GLU A 12 -8.77 12.66 0.29
CA GLU A 12 -9.09 13.91 0.99
C GLU A 12 -10.05 13.62 2.16
N ALA A 13 -9.84 14.29 3.29
CA ALA A 13 -10.74 14.16 4.43
C ALA A 13 -12.03 14.99 4.21
N PRO A 14 -13.23 14.46 4.55
CA PRO A 14 -13.47 13.14 5.11
C PRO A 14 -13.46 12.04 4.04
N CYS A 15 -12.79 10.92 4.33
CA CYS A 15 -12.79 9.72 3.49
C CYS A 15 -13.25 8.49 4.29
N GLN A 16 -13.70 7.46 3.56
CA GLN A 16 -13.99 6.16 4.15
C GLN A 16 -12.66 5.43 4.46
N PRO A 17 -12.62 4.58 5.51
CA PRO A 17 -11.45 3.73 5.75
C PRO A 17 -11.22 2.76 4.58
N SER A 18 -9.96 2.60 4.20
CA SER A 18 -9.53 1.56 3.25
C SER A 18 -9.20 0.27 3.98
N VAL A 19 -9.42 -0.88 3.34
CA VAL A 19 -9.08 -2.21 3.88
C VAL A 19 -8.25 -2.99 2.87
N LEU A 20 -7.09 -3.46 3.31
CA LEU A 20 -6.19 -4.34 2.56
C LEU A 20 -6.06 -5.70 3.26
N PHE A 21 -5.89 -6.74 2.44
CA PHE A 21 -5.72 -8.13 2.87
C PHE A 21 -4.39 -8.67 2.36
N PRO A 22 -3.86 -9.79 2.91
CA PRO A 22 -2.56 -10.33 2.52
C PRO A 22 -2.38 -10.58 1.01
N ARG A 23 -3.47 -10.73 0.24
CA ARG A 23 -3.44 -11.00 -1.22
C ARG A 23 -4.45 -10.18 -2.04
N SER A 24 -5.09 -9.16 -1.47
CA SER A 24 -6.08 -8.34 -2.19
C SER A 24 -6.23 -6.95 -1.56
N GLY A 25 -6.86 -6.01 -2.26
CA GLY A 25 -7.11 -4.66 -1.75
C GLY A 25 -5.87 -3.76 -1.65
N GLY A 26 -4.79 -4.06 -2.40
CA GLY A 26 -3.59 -3.22 -2.42
C GLY A 26 -2.60 -3.47 -1.27
N ASN A 27 -2.20 -4.74 -1.06
CA ASN A 27 -1.23 -5.11 -0.02
C ASN A 27 0.16 -4.46 -0.19
N ILE A 28 0.47 -3.93 -1.37
CA ILE A 28 1.63 -3.08 -1.63
C ILE A 28 1.07 -1.71 -2.01
N HIS A 29 1.44 -0.68 -1.25
CA HIS A 29 0.96 0.69 -1.45
C HIS A 29 2.01 1.71 -1.01
N SER A 30 1.82 2.94 -1.46
CA SER A 30 2.63 4.10 -1.08
C SER A 30 1.70 5.29 -0.86
N PHE A 31 1.97 6.09 0.17
CA PHE A 31 1.25 7.34 0.42
C PHE A 31 2.20 8.52 0.21
N THR A 32 1.73 9.51 -0.54
CA THR A 32 2.44 10.79 -0.72
C THR A 32 1.55 11.90 -0.18
N ALA A 33 2.00 12.55 0.90
CA ALA A 33 1.26 13.67 1.48
C ALA A 33 1.36 14.91 0.55
N LEU A 34 0.21 15.36 0.03
CA LEU A 34 0.13 16.59 -0.79
C LEU A 34 -0.03 17.85 0.05
N THR A 35 -0.58 17.70 1.25
CA THR A 35 -0.73 18.72 2.30
C THR A 35 -0.40 18.08 3.65
N PRO A 36 -0.21 18.85 4.74
CA PRO A 36 -0.09 18.27 6.08
C PRO A 36 -1.24 17.31 6.36
N SER A 37 -0.92 16.03 6.54
CA SER A 37 -1.87 14.93 6.60
C SER A 37 -1.56 14.03 7.79
N ALA A 38 -2.58 13.34 8.30
CA ALA A 38 -2.45 12.31 9.30
C ALA A 38 -3.10 11.02 8.80
N ILE A 39 -2.42 9.89 8.99
CA ILE A 39 -2.91 8.55 8.64
C ILE A 39 -3.03 7.77 9.95
N LEU A 40 -4.16 7.08 10.12
CA LEU A 40 -4.40 6.16 11.22
C LEU A 40 -4.50 4.74 10.68
N ASP A 41 -3.51 3.90 11.00
CA ASP A 41 -3.48 2.50 10.60
C ASP A 41 -3.73 1.56 11.77
N VAL A 42 -4.48 0.48 11.50
CA VAL A 42 -4.69 -0.64 12.40
C VAL A 42 -4.17 -1.91 11.73
N LEU A 43 -3.11 -2.49 12.28
CA LEU A 43 -2.45 -3.68 11.73
C LEU A 43 -2.86 -4.94 12.50
N SER A 44 -3.26 -6.00 11.79
CA SER A 44 -3.66 -7.28 12.39
C SER A 44 -3.21 -8.49 11.54
N PRO A 45 -2.20 -9.27 11.97
CA PRO A 45 -1.27 -8.97 13.07
C PRO A 45 -0.27 -7.87 12.69
N PRO A 46 0.40 -7.23 13.66
CA PRO A 46 1.51 -6.32 13.37
C PRO A 46 2.72 -7.08 12.78
N TYR A 47 3.59 -6.30 12.13
CA TYR A 47 4.90 -6.78 11.67
C TYR A 47 5.71 -7.38 12.83
N ASN A 48 6.46 -8.42 12.51
CA ASN A 48 7.34 -9.11 13.46
C ASN A 48 8.31 -9.98 12.67
N ASP A 49 9.60 -9.64 12.69
CA ASP A 49 10.63 -10.34 11.92
C ASP A 49 10.85 -11.78 12.43
N GLU A 50 10.85 -12.00 13.74
CA GLU A 50 11.03 -13.32 14.37
C GLU A 50 9.92 -14.30 13.99
N LEU A 51 8.72 -13.78 13.74
CA LEU A 51 7.56 -14.54 13.29
C LEU A 51 7.35 -14.51 11.77
N GLY A 52 8.36 -14.06 11.00
CA GLY A 52 8.34 -14.08 9.53
C GLY A 52 7.38 -13.08 8.89
N ARG A 53 7.09 -11.96 9.55
CA ARG A 53 6.28 -10.84 9.02
C ARG A 53 7.09 -9.55 8.93
N PRO A 54 8.16 -9.50 8.13
CA PRO A 54 8.93 -8.28 7.93
C PRO A 54 8.18 -7.26 7.09
N SER A 55 8.47 -5.98 7.30
CA SER A 55 8.05 -4.92 6.38
C SER A 55 9.06 -4.81 5.23
N THR A 56 8.65 -5.20 4.04
CA THR A 56 9.51 -5.19 2.84
C THR A 56 9.15 -4.01 1.93
N TYR A 57 10.16 -3.24 1.54
CA TYR A 57 10.00 -2.10 0.63
C TYR A 57 10.26 -2.52 -0.82
N PHE A 58 9.56 -1.87 -1.75
CA PHE A 58 9.66 -2.13 -3.18
C PHE A 58 9.90 -0.82 -3.93
N TYR A 59 10.59 -0.92 -5.06
CA TYR A 59 10.68 0.15 -6.05
C TYR A 59 9.80 -0.20 -7.24
N GLU A 60 9.03 0.77 -7.71
CA GLU A 60 8.26 0.61 -8.95
C GLU A 60 9.20 0.73 -10.15
N LEU A 61 9.14 -0.27 -11.03
CA LEU A 61 9.80 -0.26 -12.32
C LEU A 61 8.73 -0.45 -13.39
N PRO A 62 8.46 0.56 -14.24
CA PRO A 62 7.43 0.46 -15.25
C PRO A 62 7.70 -0.71 -16.19
N ILE A 63 6.71 -1.59 -16.36
CA ILE A 63 6.75 -2.58 -17.43
C ILE A 63 6.46 -1.80 -18.70
N ARG A 64 7.46 -1.67 -19.57
CA ARG A 64 7.21 -1.15 -20.92
C ARG A 64 6.20 -2.09 -21.58
N ALA A 65 5.07 -1.55 -22.02
CA ALA A 65 4.16 -2.30 -22.86
C ALA A 65 4.98 -2.90 -24.01
N LEU A 66 4.91 -4.21 -24.18
CA LEU A 66 5.33 -4.81 -25.44
C LEU A 66 4.44 -4.19 -26.53
N PRO A 67 5.01 -3.82 -27.70
CA PRO A 67 4.24 -3.21 -28.77
C PRO A 67 3.02 -4.05 -29.19
#